data_AF-A0A1M6WN03-F1
#
_entry.id   AF-A0A1M6WN03-F1
#
_cell.length_a   1.000
_cell.length_b   1.000
_cell.length_c   1.000
_cell.angle_alpha   90.00
_cell.angle_beta   90.00
_cell.angle_gamma   90.00
#
_symmetry.space_group_name_H-M   'P 1'
#
loop_
_entity.id
_entity.type
_entity.pdbx_description
1 polymer ?
#
loop_
_entity_poly.entity_id
_entity_poly.type
_entity_poly.pdbx_seq_one_letter_code
_entity_poly.pdbx_strand_id
1 'polypeptide(L)'
;MTNLKLLTAGFAAMVLIGCSQMTVLRTKEMKAVGAEVQTSLDSAVQSLSAQNDSLRAELDSTKALLDASALAQKRMQAEITMLSRRVSDESERNDSRQEEIIYRLDMLLGKSDKILAKKVVVSGAPAPVSMDSLEHEAEKLVEAEAMFNTARSDYHRGEFKLAYNGLKQVYEQMKEGELAENSLYWMALCLIDVNQVDKAKKVFARMSEAFPDGQKTCPALFKLSSLYGEECDIDMQKQYLQKILSTKSCEKSPEFEQAAEMLQEILEKEDKKSAGEPVERCVPVVREPVKPTSRKSTTDGASEPTASATTESTEAAL
;
A
#
# COMPACT_ATOMS: atom_id res chain seq x y z
N MET A 1 73.08 58.40 -76.21
CA MET A 1 72.66 58.58 -74.79
C MET A 1 71.17 58.26 -74.54
N THR A 2 70.36 57.94 -75.55
CA THR A 2 68.92 57.64 -75.39
C THR A 2 68.63 56.19 -74.99
N ASN A 3 69.43 55.21 -75.41
CA ASN A 3 69.16 53.78 -75.14
C ASN A 3 69.47 53.33 -73.70
N LEU A 4 70.33 54.04 -72.95
CA LEU A 4 70.67 53.67 -71.57
C LEU A 4 69.60 54.12 -70.56
N LYS A 5 68.85 55.20 -70.85
CA LYS A 5 67.74 55.68 -70.02
C LYS A 5 66.48 54.82 -70.14
N LEU A 6 66.28 54.16 -71.28
CA LEU A 6 65.15 53.25 -71.50
C LEU A 6 65.33 51.93 -70.73
N LEU A 7 66.58 51.45 -70.64
CA LEU A 7 66.93 50.19 -69.99
C LEU A 7 66.87 50.28 -68.46
N THR A 8 67.28 51.42 -67.88
CA THR A 8 67.14 51.67 -66.44
C THR A 8 65.70 51.92 -66.01
N ALA A 9 64.88 52.55 -66.87
CA ALA A 9 63.44 52.71 -66.62
C ALA A 9 62.67 51.38 -66.66
N GLY A 10 63.04 50.47 -67.56
CA GLY A 10 62.45 49.12 -67.65
C GLY A 10 62.74 48.24 -66.42
N PHE A 11 63.96 48.32 -65.87
CA PHE A 11 64.35 47.52 -64.71
C PHE A 11 63.69 48.03 -63.41
N ALA A 12 63.53 49.35 -63.26
CA ALA A 12 62.81 49.94 -62.12
C ALA A 12 61.30 49.60 -62.13
N ALA A 13 60.68 49.51 -63.31
CA ALA A 13 59.29 49.09 -63.45
C ALA A 13 59.08 47.61 -63.07
N MET A 14 60.01 46.72 -63.42
CA MET A 14 59.93 45.29 -63.07
C MET A 14 60.03 45.01 -61.57
N VAL A 15 60.90 45.75 -60.85
CA VAL A 15 61.07 45.59 -59.40
C VAL A 15 59.84 46.10 -58.62
N LEU A 16 59.20 47.18 -59.08
CA LEU A 16 57.97 47.71 -58.45
C LEU A 16 56.75 46.81 -58.67
N ILE A 17 56.67 46.14 -59.83
CA ILE A 17 55.60 45.17 -60.13
C ILE A 17 55.77 43.87 -59.32
N GLY A 18 57.01 43.44 -59.07
CA GLY A 18 57.28 42.27 -58.22
C GLY A 18 56.89 42.47 -56.75
N CYS A 19 57.11 43.66 -56.19
CA CYS A 19 56.71 43.99 -54.82
C CYS A 19 55.18 44.07 -54.65
N SER A 20 54.43 44.55 -55.66
CA SER A 20 52.97 44.62 -55.58
C SER A 20 52.33 43.22 -55.58
N GLN A 21 52.80 42.27 -56.38
CA GLN A 21 52.27 40.91 -56.41
C GLN A 21 52.48 40.15 -55.10
N MET A 22 53.67 40.27 -54.48
CA MET A 22 53.95 39.60 -53.21
C MET A 22 53.08 40.13 -52.06
N THR A 23 52.77 41.42 -52.10
CA THR A 23 51.93 42.09 -51.09
C THR A 23 50.45 41.73 -51.28
N VAL A 24 50.00 41.59 -52.54
CA VAL A 24 48.64 41.13 -52.89
C VAL A 24 48.43 39.65 -52.55
N LEU A 25 49.43 38.79 -52.74
CA LEU A 25 49.36 37.38 -52.34
C LEU A 25 49.25 37.23 -50.83
N ARG A 26 50.11 37.90 -50.05
CA ARG A 26 50.04 37.84 -48.57
C ARG A 26 48.73 38.39 -48.02
N THR A 27 48.15 39.42 -48.64
CA THR A 27 46.84 39.95 -48.21
C THR A 27 45.69 39.02 -48.58
N LYS A 28 45.77 38.26 -49.68
CA LYS A 28 44.80 37.19 -49.99
C LYS A 28 44.90 36.03 -49.01
N GLU A 29 46.10 35.54 -48.72
CA GLU A 29 46.34 34.47 -47.74
C GLU A 29 45.88 34.89 -46.34
N MET A 30 46.20 36.11 -45.87
CA MET A 30 45.71 36.59 -44.56
C MET A 30 44.19 36.75 -44.51
N LYS A 31 43.55 37.15 -45.62
CA LYS A 31 42.07 37.22 -45.69
C LYS A 31 41.44 35.83 -45.72
N ALA A 32 42.06 34.87 -46.41
CA ALA A 32 41.61 33.48 -46.44
C ALA A 32 41.71 32.84 -45.06
N VAL A 33 42.85 33.00 -44.38
CA VAL A 33 43.05 32.55 -42.99
C VAL A 33 42.06 33.27 -42.05
N GLY A 34 41.83 34.57 -42.23
CA GLY A 34 40.84 35.31 -41.44
C GLY A 34 39.40 34.77 -41.62
N ALA A 35 39.01 34.43 -42.85
CA ALA A 35 37.71 33.83 -43.14
C ALA A 35 37.59 32.39 -42.59
N GLU A 36 38.65 31.60 -42.67
CA GLU A 36 38.71 30.25 -42.11
C GLU A 36 38.65 30.26 -40.58
N VAL A 37 39.37 31.17 -39.93
CA VAL A 37 39.30 31.37 -38.48
C VAL A 37 37.92 31.86 -38.06
N GLN A 38 37.31 32.78 -38.81
CA GLN A 38 35.96 33.28 -38.52
C GLN A 38 34.92 32.16 -38.64
N THR A 39 34.97 31.37 -39.71
CA THR A 39 34.04 30.24 -39.91
C THR A 39 34.25 29.13 -38.87
N SER A 40 35.50 28.84 -38.50
CA SER A 40 35.83 27.92 -37.41
C SER A 40 35.28 28.42 -36.07
N LEU A 41 35.45 29.71 -35.76
CA LEU A 41 34.91 30.34 -34.55
C LEU A 41 33.38 30.33 -34.53
N ASP A 42 32.72 30.68 -35.63
CA ASP A 42 31.27 30.66 -35.75
C ASP A 42 30.71 29.24 -35.58
N SER A 43 31.39 28.24 -36.15
CA SER A 43 31.02 26.82 -35.98
C SER A 43 31.21 26.34 -34.53
N ALA A 44 32.28 26.79 -33.85
CA ALA A 44 32.53 26.49 -32.46
C ALA A 44 31.49 27.15 -31.55
N VAL A 45 31.12 28.40 -31.81
CA VAL A 45 30.07 29.13 -31.08
C VAL A 45 28.71 28.46 -31.24
N GLN A 46 28.35 28.03 -32.46
CA GLN A 46 27.11 27.29 -32.70
C GLN A 46 27.08 25.93 -32.01
N SER A 47 28.20 25.20 -32.03
CA SER A 47 28.32 23.93 -31.30
C SER A 47 28.18 24.13 -29.79
N LEU A 48 28.82 25.17 -29.24
CA LEU A 48 28.72 25.51 -27.82
C LEU A 48 27.31 25.97 -27.44
N SER A 49 26.63 26.74 -28.30
CA SER A 49 25.25 27.16 -28.03
C SER A 49 24.30 25.98 -28.05
N ALA A 50 24.44 25.07 -29.03
CA ALA A 50 23.63 23.85 -29.11
C ALA A 50 23.85 22.94 -27.88
N GLN A 51 25.10 22.80 -27.42
CA GLN A 51 25.40 22.05 -26.20
C GLN A 51 24.80 22.72 -24.95
N ASN A 52 24.86 24.05 -24.84
CA ASN A 52 24.23 24.76 -23.73
C ASN A 52 22.71 24.60 -23.71
N ASP A 53 22.06 24.65 -24.88
CA ASP A 53 20.61 24.47 -24.98
C ASP A 53 20.20 23.03 -24.64
N SER A 54 20.99 22.03 -25.06
CA SER A 54 20.80 20.64 -24.67
C SER A 54 20.94 20.44 -23.15
N LEU A 55 21.97 21.02 -22.54
CA LEU A 55 22.19 20.94 -21.09
C LEU A 55 21.09 21.64 -20.30
N ARG A 56 20.57 22.76 -20.80
CA ARG A 56 19.42 23.45 -20.20
C ARG A 56 18.16 22.58 -20.23
N ALA A 57 17.90 21.91 -21.36
CA ALA A 57 16.78 21.00 -21.48
C ALA A 57 16.88 19.80 -20.51
N GLU A 58 18.08 19.23 -20.33
CA GLU A 58 18.32 18.20 -19.30
C GLU A 58 18.13 18.73 -17.88
N LEU A 59 18.61 19.95 -17.59
CA LEU A 59 18.44 20.58 -16.28
C LEU A 59 16.95 20.81 -15.96
N ASP A 60 16.17 21.27 -16.93
CA ASP A 60 14.74 21.49 -16.75
C ASP A 60 13.99 20.16 -16.57
N SER A 61 14.35 19.12 -17.33
CA SER A 61 13.79 17.77 -17.20
C SER A 61 14.10 17.15 -15.83
N THR A 62 15.35 17.23 -15.38
CA THR A 62 15.77 16.70 -14.07
C THR A 62 15.13 17.45 -12.91
N LYS A 63 14.95 18.77 -13.04
CA LYS A 63 14.24 19.58 -12.06
C LYS A 63 12.76 19.18 -11.96
N ALA A 64 12.09 18.97 -13.09
CA ALA A 64 10.70 18.50 -13.10
C ALA A 64 10.54 17.12 -12.45
N LEU A 65 11.49 16.20 -12.69
CA LEU A 65 11.55 14.90 -12.01
C LEU A 65 11.75 15.03 -10.50
N LEU A 66 12.63 15.94 -10.07
CA LEU A 66 12.89 16.19 -8.65
C LEU A 66 11.64 16.75 -7.95
N ASP A 67 10.96 17.72 -8.56
CA ASP A 67 9.72 18.30 -8.02
C ASP A 67 8.60 17.25 -7.93
N ALA A 68 8.46 16.39 -8.95
CA ALA A 68 7.51 15.28 -8.92
C ALA A 68 7.84 14.27 -7.81
N SER A 69 9.13 13.94 -7.61
CA SER A 69 9.58 13.04 -6.55
C SER A 69 9.35 13.63 -5.15
N ALA A 70 9.55 14.94 -4.98
CA ALA A 70 9.33 15.63 -3.71
C ALA A 70 7.84 15.65 -3.34
N LEU A 71 6.95 15.80 -4.33
CA LEU A 71 5.51 15.73 -4.11
C LEU A 71 5.05 14.30 -3.76
N ALA A 72 5.62 13.29 -4.41
CA ALA A 72 5.39 11.88 -4.06
C ALA A 72 5.88 11.57 -2.63
N GLN A 73 7.07 12.05 -2.24
CA GLN A 73 7.59 11.89 -0.88
C GLN A 73 6.70 12.57 0.18
N LYS A 74 6.15 13.76 -0.11
CA LYS A 74 5.21 14.42 0.81
C LYS A 74 3.92 13.64 1.01
N ARG A 75 3.35 13.08 -0.06
CA ARG A 75 2.17 12.19 0.04
C ARG A 75 2.47 10.97 0.87
N MET A 76 3.59 10.31 0.60
CA MET A 76 4.01 9.13 1.35
C MET A 76 4.26 9.44 2.83
N GLN A 77 4.86 10.60 3.16
CA GLN A 77 5.00 11.04 4.55
C GLN A 77 3.64 11.24 5.23
N ALA A 78 2.67 11.86 4.55
CA ALA A 78 1.33 12.04 5.10
C ALA A 78 0.63 10.71 5.36
N GLU A 79 0.74 9.75 4.43
CA GLU A 79 0.21 8.39 4.60
C GLU A 79 0.87 7.67 5.79
N ILE A 80 2.20 7.75 5.91
CA ILE A 80 2.95 7.17 7.02
C ILE A 80 2.51 7.78 8.36
N THR A 81 2.34 9.10 8.44
CA THR A 81 1.87 9.77 9.65
C THR A 81 0.45 9.33 10.03
N MET A 82 -0.45 9.21 9.05
CA MET A 82 -1.82 8.72 9.29
C MET A 82 -1.82 7.26 9.74
N LEU A 83 -1.00 6.42 9.12
CA LEU A 83 -0.88 5.01 9.47
C LEU A 83 -0.30 4.84 10.89
N SER A 84 0.74 5.60 11.22
CA SER A 84 1.35 5.61 12.55
C SER A 84 0.34 6.00 13.63
N ARG A 85 -0.46 7.04 13.36
CA ARG A 85 -1.53 7.46 14.27
C ARG A 85 -2.57 6.37 14.48
N ARG A 86 -3.04 5.74 13.40
CA ARG A 86 -4.01 4.62 13.50
C ARG A 86 -3.45 3.44 14.28
N VAL A 87 -2.18 3.10 14.08
CA VAL A 87 -1.51 2.03 14.83
C VAL A 87 -1.40 2.39 16.31
N SER A 88 -1.08 3.64 16.64
CA SER A 88 -1.04 4.12 18.03
C SER A 88 -2.42 4.05 18.68
N ASP A 89 -3.47 4.54 18.00
CA ASP A 89 -4.85 4.52 18.51
C ASP A 89 -5.36 3.08 18.75
N GLU A 90 -5.05 2.14 17.85
CA GLU A 90 -5.39 0.72 18.03
C GLU A 90 -4.54 0.06 19.13
N SER A 91 -3.28 0.46 19.31
CA SER A 91 -2.45 0.00 20.41
C SER A 91 -3.03 0.43 21.76
N GLU A 92 -3.42 1.70 21.91
CA GLU A 92 -4.03 2.21 23.14
C GLU A 92 -5.36 1.52 23.46
N ARG A 93 -6.17 1.23 22.44
CA ARG A 93 -7.41 0.46 22.61
C ARG A 93 -7.14 -0.97 23.05
N ASN A 94 -6.13 -1.62 22.48
CA ASN A 94 -5.74 -2.98 22.88
C ASN A 94 -5.17 -3.00 24.30
N ASP A 95 -4.34 -2.03 24.69
CA ASP A 95 -3.82 -1.92 26.05
C ASP A 95 -4.97 -1.71 27.05
N SER A 96 -5.92 -0.82 26.73
CA SER A 96 -7.11 -0.60 27.55
C SER A 96 -7.96 -1.87 27.70
N ARG A 97 -8.12 -2.65 26.61
CA ARG A 97 -8.82 -3.94 26.63
C ARG A 97 -8.07 -4.97 27.46
N GLN A 98 -6.74 -5.04 27.35
CA GLN A 98 -5.92 -5.93 28.15
C GLN A 98 -6.02 -5.58 29.63
N GLU A 99 -6.00 -4.30 29.98
CA GLU A 99 -6.16 -3.86 31.37
C GLU A 99 -7.56 -4.16 31.92
N GLU A 100 -8.61 -4.02 31.10
CA GLU A 100 -9.96 -4.46 31.48
C GLU A 100 -10.04 -5.99 31.68
N ILE A 101 -9.42 -6.77 30.80
CA ILE A 101 -9.36 -8.23 30.91
C ILE A 101 -8.62 -8.63 32.20
N ILE A 102 -7.47 -8.02 32.49
CA ILE A 102 -6.69 -8.25 33.73
C ILE A 102 -7.54 -7.92 34.96
N TYR A 103 -8.23 -6.76 34.97
CA TYR A 103 -9.10 -6.39 36.07
C TYR A 103 -10.26 -7.39 36.29
N ARG A 104 -10.88 -7.87 35.21
CA ARG A 104 -11.94 -8.89 35.29
C ARG A 104 -11.38 -10.22 35.81
N LEU A 105 -10.19 -10.63 35.38
CA LEU A 105 -9.48 -11.81 35.88
C LEU A 105 -9.18 -11.70 37.38
N ASP A 106 -8.64 -10.57 37.84
CA ASP A 106 -8.38 -10.33 39.28
C ASP A 106 -9.66 -10.36 40.11
N MET A 107 -10.76 -9.81 39.59
CA MET A 107 -12.04 -9.87 40.26
C MET A 107 -12.59 -11.31 40.33
N LEU A 108 -12.39 -12.11 39.29
CA LEU A 108 -12.79 -13.53 39.27
C LEU A 108 -11.92 -14.35 40.24
N LEU A 109 -10.61 -14.14 40.27
CA LEU A 109 -9.69 -14.77 41.21
C LEU A 109 -10.00 -14.39 42.66
N GLY A 110 -10.25 -13.10 42.93
CA GLY A 110 -10.65 -12.64 44.26
C GLY A 110 -12.03 -13.16 44.70
N LYS A 111 -12.94 -13.41 43.75
CA LYS A 111 -14.22 -14.08 44.02
C LYS A 111 -14.02 -15.57 44.26
N SER A 112 -13.17 -16.26 43.50
CA SER A 112 -12.85 -17.66 43.77
C SER A 112 -12.21 -17.84 45.14
N ASP A 113 -11.29 -16.96 45.56
CA ASP A 113 -10.69 -17.00 46.90
C ASP A 113 -11.72 -16.73 48.01
N LYS A 114 -12.63 -15.78 47.81
CA LYS A 114 -13.74 -15.53 48.76
C LYS A 114 -14.75 -16.67 48.78
N ILE A 115 -14.98 -17.38 47.68
CA ILE A 115 -15.87 -18.54 47.62
C ILE A 115 -15.20 -19.74 48.28
N LEU A 116 -13.90 -19.94 48.09
CA LEU A 116 -13.11 -20.93 48.82
C LEU A 116 -13.11 -20.63 50.33
N ALA A 117 -13.02 -19.36 50.72
CA ALA A 117 -13.11 -18.94 52.13
C ALA A 117 -14.55 -19.00 52.71
N LYS A 118 -15.58 -18.73 51.90
CA LYS A 118 -17.00 -18.72 52.33
C LYS A 118 -17.65 -20.11 52.30
N LYS A 119 -17.16 -21.02 51.46
CA LYS A 119 -17.54 -22.45 51.44
C LYS A 119 -17.11 -23.18 52.72
N VAL A 120 -16.25 -22.58 53.55
CA VAL A 120 -15.89 -23.09 54.87
C VAL A 120 -16.90 -22.70 55.97
N VAL A 121 -17.82 -21.73 55.77
CA VAL A 121 -18.59 -21.16 56.92
C VAL A 121 -20.12 -21.09 56.80
N VAL A 122 -20.78 -21.24 55.65
CA VAL A 122 -22.26 -21.02 55.62
C VAL A 122 -23.05 -22.13 54.94
N SER A 123 -23.55 -23.04 55.78
CA SER A 123 -24.76 -23.83 55.56
C SER A 123 -25.99 -22.91 55.69
N GLY A 124 -26.68 -22.60 54.60
CA GLY A 124 -27.97 -21.89 54.64
C GLY A 124 -28.27 -21.08 53.37
N ALA A 125 -29.13 -21.61 52.50
CA ALA A 125 -29.53 -21.06 51.19
C ALA A 125 -30.33 -19.74 51.29
N PRO A 126 -30.35 -18.92 50.22
CA PRO A 126 -31.31 -19.15 49.13
C PRO A 126 -30.62 -19.52 47.81
N ALA A 127 -31.42 -20.02 46.87
CA ALA A 127 -31.06 -20.79 45.67
C ALA A 127 -29.74 -20.40 44.97
N PRO A 128 -28.87 -21.38 44.64
CA PRO A 128 -27.64 -21.12 43.91
C PRO A 128 -27.97 -20.83 42.44
N VAL A 129 -27.63 -19.64 41.95
CA VAL A 129 -27.20 -19.52 40.56
C VAL A 129 -25.97 -20.42 40.43
N SER A 130 -26.08 -21.52 39.70
CA SER A 130 -25.02 -22.52 39.63
C SER A 130 -23.78 -21.90 38.98
N MET A 131 -22.73 -21.74 39.78
CA MET A 131 -21.39 -21.34 39.34
C MET A 131 -20.92 -22.17 38.12
N ASP A 132 -21.31 -23.45 38.08
CA ASP A 132 -21.12 -24.38 36.96
C ASP A 132 -21.56 -23.82 35.60
N SER A 133 -22.66 -23.05 35.55
CA SER A 133 -23.19 -22.52 34.29
C SER A 133 -22.40 -21.33 33.77
N LEU A 134 -21.86 -20.49 34.67
CA LEU A 134 -21.01 -19.35 34.29
C LEU A 134 -19.61 -19.81 33.89
N GLU A 135 -19.07 -20.82 34.57
CA GLU A 135 -17.80 -21.46 34.22
C GLU A 135 -17.91 -22.12 32.84
N HIS A 136 -18.99 -22.85 32.58
CA HIS A 136 -19.20 -23.49 31.28
C HIS A 136 -19.42 -22.49 30.12
N GLU A 137 -20.10 -21.37 30.37
CA GLU A 137 -20.22 -20.28 29.38
C GLU A 137 -18.86 -19.60 29.10
N ALA A 138 -18.04 -19.40 30.13
CA ALA A 138 -16.69 -18.86 29.99
C ALA A 138 -15.76 -19.81 29.23
N GLU A 139 -15.81 -21.11 29.51
CA GLU A 139 -15.07 -22.14 28.77
C GLU A 139 -15.45 -22.12 27.29
N LYS A 140 -16.75 -22.07 26.98
CA LYS A 140 -17.24 -22.00 25.61
C LYS A 140 -16.78 -20.74 24.90
N LEU A 141 -16.74 -19.60 25.59
CA LEU A 141 -16.20 -18.35 25.04
C LEU A 141 -14.71 -18.47 24.69
N VAL A 142 -13.90 -19.02 25.61
CA VAL A 142 -12.46 -19.23 25.41
C VAL A 142 -12.21 -20.20 24.25
N GLU A 143 -12.99 -21.29 24.17
CA GLU A 143 -12.89 -22.25 23.07
C GLU A 143 -13.26 -21.61 21.72
N ALA A 144 -14.36 -20.85 21.68
CA ALA A 144 -14.79 -20.15 20.47
C ALA A 144 -13.76 -19.10 20.02
N GLU A 145 -13.11 -18.40 20.96
CA GLU A 145 -12.05 -17.44 20.66
C GLU A 145 -10.78 -18.13 20.10
N ALA A 146 -10.40 -19.29 20.66
CA ALA A 146 -9.30 -20.10 20.12
C ALA A 146 -9.60 -20.61 18.69
N MET A 147 -10.83 -21.06 18.44
CA MET A 147 -11.28 -21.46 17.10
C MET A 147 -11.27 -20.27 16.12
N PHE A 148 -11.73 -19.10 16.57
CA PHE A 148 -11.71 -17.88 15.76
C PHE A 148 -10.28 -17.49 15.36
N ASN A 149 -9.35 -17.50 16.31
CA ASN A 149 -7.95 -17.18 16.05
C ASN A 149 -7.31 -18.16 15.07
N THR A 150 -7.66 -19.45 15.17
CA THR A 150 -7.21 -20.49 14.22
C THR A 150 -7.75 -20.22 12.82
N ALA A 151 -9.06 -19.97 12.70
CA ALA A 151 -9.69 -19.69 11.41
C ALA A 151 -9.15 -18.40 10.77
N ARG A 152 -8.81 -17.38 11.57
CA ARG A 152 -8.14 -16.17 11.09
C ARG A 152 -6.72 -16.43 10.61
N SER A 153 -5.99 -17.33 11.26
CA SER A 153 -4.67 -17.80 10.79
C SER A 153 -4.79 -18.49 9.43
N ASP A 154 -5.80 -19.34 9.25
CA ASP A 154 -6.06 -20.01 7.97
C ASP A 154 -6.42 -19.02 6.86
N TYR A 155 -7.16 -17.96 7.18
CA TYR A 155 -7.43 -16.86 6.24
C TYR A 155 -6.12 -16.23 5.75
N HIS A 156 -5.21 -15.89 6.67
CA HIS A 156 -3.91 -15.30 6.32
C HIS A 156 -2.99 -16.27 5.56
N ARG A 157 -3.22 -17.57 5.65
CA ARG A 157 -2.51 -18.60 4.87
C ARG A 157 -3.09 -18.79 3.45
N GLY A 158 -4.17 -18.08 3.12
CA GLY A 158 -4.88 -18.24 1.85
C GLY A 158 -5.83 -19.44 1.81
N GLU A 159 -6.04 -20.12 2.94
CA GLU A 159 -6.94 -21.27 3.07
C GLU A 159 -8.38 -20.79 3.32
N PHE A 160 -8.91 -19.97 2.41
CA PHE A 160 -10.17 -19.24 2.61
C PHE A 160 -11.39 -20.13 2.85
N LYS A 161 -11.44 -21.32 2.24
CA LYS A 161 -12.53 -22.29 2.46
C LYS A 161 -12.48 -22.89 3.86
N LEU A 162 -11.28 -23.19 4.36
CA LEU A 162 -11.07 -23.71 5.70
C LEU A 162 -11.41 -22.63 6.74
N ALA A 163 -10.89 -21.42 6.52
CA ALA A 163 -11.18 -20.25 7.35
C ALA A 163 -12.69 -19.98 7.45
N TYR A 164 -13.41 -19.97 6.32
CA TYR A 164 -14.86 -19.77 6.31
C TYR A 164 -15.59 -20.82 7.16
N ASN A 165 -15.22 -22.09 7.05
CA ASN A 165 -15.85 -23.16 7.82
C ASN A 165 -15.56 -23.03 9.33
N GLY A 166 -14.32 -22.68 9.70
CA GLY A 166 -13.96 -22.43 11.10
C GLY A 166 -14.73 -21.25 11.68
N LEU A 167 -14.79 -20.12 10.97
CA LEU A 167 -15.57 -18.94 11.40
C LEU A 167 -17.07 -19.23 11.48
N LYS A 168 -17.61 -20.06 10.58
CA LYS A 168 -19.01 -20.50 10.62
C LYS A 168 -19.30 -21.28 11.90
N GLN A 169 -18.40 -22.17 12.31
CA GLN A 169 -18.54 -22.93 13.56
C GLN A 169 -18.52 -21.99 14.78
N VAL A 170 -17.61 -21.02 14.80
CA VAL A 170 -17.56 -19.99 15.85
C VAL A 170 -18.89 -19.25 15.93
N TYR A 171 -19.43 -18.80 14.80
CA TYR A 171 -20.72 -18.08 14.77
C TYR A 171 -21.91 -18.98 15.18
N GLU A 172 -21.88 -20.27 14.87
CA GLU A 172 -22.92 -21.22 15.29
C GLU A 172 -22.90 -21.46 16.80
N GLN A 173 -21.70 -21.49 17.40
CA GLN A 173 -21.51 -21.61 18.84
C GLN A 173 -21.84 -20.30 19.57
N MET A 174 -21.43 -19.17 19.01
CA MET A 174 -21.57 -17.82 19.54
C MET A 174 -22.34 -16.94 18.56
N LYS A 175 -23.65 -16.83 18.76
CA LYS A 175 -24.56 -16.11 17.85
C LYS A 175 -24.69 -14.62 18.14
N GLU A 176 -24.23 -14.19 19.31
CA GLU A 176 -24.34 -12.82 19.81
C GLU A 176 -22.99 -12.32 20.33
N GLY A 177 -22.88 -11.00 20.49
CA GLY A 177 -21.67 -10.34 20.96
C GLY A 177 -20.60 -10.13 19.89
N GLU A 178 -19.46 -9.61 20.33
CA GLU A 178 -18.39 -9.14 19.45
C GLU A 178 -17.76 -10.28 18.62
N LEU A 179 -17.65 -11.48 19.19
CA LEU A 179 -17.08 -12.62 18.48
C LEU A 179 -17.98 -13.08 17.32
N ALA A 180 -19.30 -13.00 17.49
CA ALA A 180 -20.27 -13.30 16.45
C ALA A 180 -20.20 -12.29 15.30
N GLU A 181 -20.14 -11.00 15.65
CA GLU A 181 -19.97 -9.91 14.69
C GLU A 181 -18.67 -10.06 13.88
N ASN A 182 -17.55 -10.24 14.57
CA ASN A 182 -16.25 -10.47 13.94
C ASN A 182 -16.29 -11.70 13.03
N SER A 183 -16.90 -12.80 13.46
CA SER A 183 -17.01 -14.03 12.66
C SER A 183 -17.73 -13.77 11.34
N LEU A 184 -18.87 -13.07 11.35
CA LEU A 184 -19.58 -12.70 10.13
C LEU A 184 -18.75 -11.81 9.22
N TYR A 185 -18.02 -10.85 9.79
CA TYR A 185 -17.14 -9.96 9.02
C TYR A 185 -16.05 -10.75 8.27
N TRP A 186 -15.33 -11.63 8.98
CA TRP A 186 -14.28 -12.46 8.37
C TRP A 186 -14.85 -13.50 7.40
N MET A 187 -16.04 -14.05 7.65
CA MET A 187 -16.73 -14.93 6.71
C MET A 187 -17.01 -14.23 5.38
N ALA A 188 -17.46 -12.98 5.43
CA ALA A 188 -17.70 -12.19 4.22
C ALA A 188 -16.38 -11.91 3.46
N LEU A 189 -15.28 -11.61 4.16
CA LEU A 189 -13.96 -11.46 3.53
C LEU A 189 -13.50 -12.75 2.83
N CYS A 190 -13.62 -13.91 3.50
CA CYS A 190 -13.33 -15.20 2.89
C CYS A 190 -14.12 -15.40 1.58
N LEU A 191 -15.40 -15.01 1.57
CA LEU A 191 -16.27 -15.11 0.39
C LEU A 191 -15.81 -14.18 -0.74
N ILE A 192 -15.33 -12.97 -0.43
CA ILE A 192 -14.76 -12.05 -1.43
C ILE A 192 -13.52 -12.68 -2.09
N ASP A 193 -12.61 -13.24 -1.30
CA ASP A 193 -11.33 -13.77 -1.81
C ASP A 193 -11.50 -15.04 -2.66
N VAL A 194 -12.58 -15.80 -2.44
CA VAL A 194 -12.98 -16.92 -3.31
C VAL A 194 -13.92 -16.49 -4.46
N ASN A 195 -14.01 -15.19 -4.73
CA ASN A 195 -14.83 -14.59 -5.79
C ASN A 195 -16.34 -14.89 -5.68
N GLN A 196 -16.85 -15.06 -4.46
CA GLN A 196 -18.29 -15.22 -4.16
C GLN A 196 -18.86 -13.91 -3.60
N VAL A 197 -18.67 -12.81 -4.33
CA VAL A 197 -19.03 -11.45 -3.93
C VAL A 197 -20.52 -11.33 -3.58
N ASP A 198 -21.42 -11.93 -4.37
CA ASP A 198 -22.87 -11.90 -4.09
C ASP A 198 -23.24 -12.50 -2.74
N LYS A 199 -22.52 -13.54 -2.31
CA LYS A 199 -22.73 -14.12 -0.98
C LYS A 199 -22.15 -13.22 0.11
N ALA A 200 -20.98 -12.63 -0.12
CA ALA A 200 -20.37 -11.68 0.81
C ALA A 200 -21.29 -10.48 1.07
N LYS A 201 -21.89 -9.90 0.01
CA LYS A 201 -22.85 -8.80 0.12
C LYS A 201 -24.02 -9.15 1.04
N LYS A 202 -24.59 -10.36 0.90
CA LYS A 202 -25.67 -10.86 1.78
C LYS A 202 -25.22 -11.02 3.24
N VAL A 203 -23.99 -11.48 3.47
CA VAL A 203 -23.44 -11.65 4.83
C VAL A 203 -23.25 -10.28 5.48
N PHE A 204 -22.65 -9.30 4.79
CA PHE A 204 -22.49 -7.95 5.32
C PHE A 204 -23.82 -7.25 5.58
N ALA A 205 -24.80 -7.38 4.68
CA ALA A 205 -26.13 -6.82 4.89
C ALA A 205 -26.78 -7.37 6.17
N ARG A 206 -26.79 -8.70 6.33
CA ARG A 206 -27.29 -9.36 7.54
C ARG A 206 -26.52 -8.93 8.79
N MET A 207 -25.20 -8.80 8.70
CA MET A 207 -24.38 -8.37 9.83
C MET A 207 -24.77 -6.96 10.30
N SER A 208 -25.01 -6.03 9.36
CA SER A 208 -25.46 -4.67 9.69
C SER A 208 -26.86 -4.61 10.33
N GLU A 209 -27.69 -5.63 10.10
CA GLU A 209 -29.02 -5.76 10.71
C GLU A 209 -28.93 -6.41 12.10
N ALA A 210 -28.06 -7.41 12.25
CA ALA A 210 -27.88 -8.15 13.50
C ALA A 210 -27.05 -7.37 14.54
N PHE A 211 -26.12 -6.53 14.11
CA PHE A 211 -25.17 -5.81 14.96
C PHE A 211 -25.13 -4.31 14.66
N PRO A 212 -26.23 -3.54 14.75
CA PRO A 212 -26.26 -2.14 14.30
C PRO A 212 -25.24 -1.23 15.00
N ASP A 213 -24.91 -1.51 16.26
CA ASP A 213 -23.93 -0.76 17.06
C ASP A 213 -22.58 -1.49 17.22
N GLY A 214 -22.37 -2.53 16.40
CA GLY A 214 -21.14 -3.33 16.42
C GLY A 214 -19.92 -2.58 15.88
N GLN A 215 -18.73 -2.97 16.33
CA GLN A 215 -17.47 -2.31 15.95
C GLN A 215 -17.08 -2.54 14.48
N LYS A 216 -17.55 -3.64 13.89
CA LYS A 216 -17.33 -4.01 12.49
C LYS A 216 -18.47 -3.59 11.57
N THR A 217 -19.55 -3.03 12.09
CA THR A 217 -20.68 -2.59 11.27
C THR A 217 -20.34 -1.46 10.31
N CYS A 218 -19.65 -0.41 10.76
CA CYS A 218 -19.21 0.67 9.86
C CYS A 218 -18.20 0.17 8.80
N PRO A 219 -17.15 -0.60 9.18
CA PRO A 219 -16.27 -1.28 8.20
C PRO A 219 -17.01 -2.16 7.20
N ALA A 220 -18.01 -2.95 7.63
CA ALA A 220 -18.78 -3.80 6.73
C ALA A 220 -19.68 -3.03 5.78
N LEU A 221 -20.36 -1.98 6.27
CA LEU A 221 -21.16 -1.11 5.42
C LEU A 221 -20.29 -0.42 4.37
N PHE A 222 -19.09 0.02 4.75
CA PHE A 222 -18.13 0.62 3.81
C PHE A 222 -17.59 -0.39 2.80
N LYS A 223 -17.31 -1.63 3.24
CA LYS A 223 -16.94 -2.69 2.32
C LYS A 223 -18.07 -3.02 1.34
N LEU A 224 -19.32 -3.02 1.82
CA LEU A 224 -20.50 -3.28 1.02
C LEU A 224 -20.72 -2.18 -0.03
N SER A 225 -20.62 -0.89 0.33
CA SER A 225 -20.70 0.21 -0.63
C SER A 225 -19.59 0.11 -1.68
N SER A 226 -18.37 -0.21 -1.28
CA SER A 226 -17.23 -0.39 -2.19
C SER A 226 -17.48 -1.51 -3.20
N LEU A 227 -18.06 -2.64 -2.77
CA LEU A 227 -18.40 -3.75 -3.68
C LEU A 227 -19.44 -3.33 -4.74
N TYR A 228 -20.45 -2.55 -4.36
CA TYR A 228 -21.41 -2.02 -5.33
C TYR A 228 -20.77 -0.99 -6.28
N GLY A 229 -19.82 -0.18 -5.79
CA GLY A 229 -19.05 0.73 -6.62
C GLY A 229 -18.19 0.01 -7.65
N GLU A 230 -17.56 -1.10 -7.27
CA GLU A 230 -16.82 -1.97 -8.19
C GLU A 230 -17.71 -2.63 -9.25
N GLU A 231 -18.99 -2.87 -8.95
CA GLU A 231 -20.01 -3.35 -9.89
C GLU A 231 -20.63 -2.22 -10.72
N CYS A 232 -20.20 -0.98 -10.49
CA CYS A 232 -20.79 0.24 -11.05
C CYS A 232 -22.27 0.44 -10.72
N ASP A 233 -22.76 -0.19 -9.64
CA ASP A 233 -24.07 0.07 -9.06
C ASP A 233 -23.98 1.27 -8.12
N ILE A 234 -23.94 2.46 -8.73
CA ILE A 234 -23.78 3.73 -8.03
C ILE A 234 -24.97 4.01 -7.10
N ASP A 235 -26.17 3.54 -7.42
CA ASP A 235 -27.35 3.75 -6.61
C ASP A 235 -27.26 2.98 -5.28
N MET A 236 -26.89 1.70 -5.33
CA MET A 236 -26.66 0.92 -4.12
C MET A 236 -25.42 1.42 -3.36
N GLN A 237 -24.34 1.81 -4.05
CA GLN A 237 -23.17 2.41 -3.42
C GLN A 237 -23.57 3.64 -2.59
N LYS A 238 -24.29 4.60 -3.19
CA LYS A 238 -24.81 5.80 -2.49
C LYS A 238 -25.66 5.42 -1.27
N GLN A 239 -26.57 4.47 -1.43
CA GLN A 239 -27.47 4.05 -0.35
C GLN A 239 -26.69 3.59 0.89
N TYR A 240 -25.65 2.75 0.70
CA TYR A 240 -24.85 2.27 1.81
C TYR A 240 -23.92 3.34 2.39
N LEU A 241 -23.37 4.24 1.56
CA LEU A 241 -22.62 5.41 2.05
C LEU A 241 -23.49 6.32 2.92
N GLN A 242 -24.71 6.63 2.45
CA GLN A 242 -25.69 7.39 3.24
C GLN A 242 -26.07 6.66 4.53
N LYS A 243 -26.18 5.32 4.50
CA LYS A 243 -26.45 4.52 5.69
C LYS A 243 -25.35 4.71 6.74
N ILE A 244 -24.07 4.72 6.35
CA ILE A 244 -22.94 5.01 7.25
C ILE A 244 -23.09 6.40 7.87
N LEU A 245 -23.39 7.42 7.04
CA LEU A 245 -23.55 8.80 7.50
C LEU A 245 -24.76 9.01 8.42
N SER A 246 -25.81 8.20 8.26
CA SER A 246 -27.00 8.23 9.12
C SER A 246 -26.82 7.44 10.43
N THR A 247 -25.81 6.57 10.50
CA THR A 247 -25.61 5.66 11.63
C THR A 247 -24.75 6.33 12.70
N LYS A 248 -25.35 6.62 13.86
CA LYS A 248 -24.69 7.35 14.94
C LYS A 248 -23.41 6.67 15.46
N SER A 249 -23.40 5.34 15.54
CA SER A 249 -22.21 4.58 15.96
C SER A 249 -21.02 4.75 15.00
N CYS A 250 -21.28 5.17 13.75
CA CYS A 250 -20.25 5.43 12.75
C CYS A 250 -19.68 6.86 12.78
N GLU A 251 -20.29 7.84 13.46
CA GLU A 251 -19.87 9.25 13.42
C GLU A 251 -18.37 9.49 13.72
N LYS A 252 -17.77 8.65 14.57
CA LYS A 252 -16.35 8.75 14.97
C LYS A 252 -15.45 7.74 14.25
N SER A 253 -15.99 6.98 13.31
CA SER A 253 -15.26 5.96 12.56
C SER A 253 -14.52 6.59 11.37
N PRO A 254 -13.36 6.06 10.98
CA PRO A 254 -12.69 6.53 9.76
C PRO A 254 -13.55 6.29 8.51
N GLU A 255 -14.41 5.27 8.53
CA GLU A 255 -15.32 4.97 7.44
C GLU A 255 -16.38 6.07 7.22
N PHE A 256 -16.71 6.86 8.25
CA PHE A 256 -17.66 7.97 8.11
C PHE A 256 -17.09 9.11 7.26
N GLU A 257 -15.85 9.50 7.52
CA GLU A 257 -15.15 10.53 6.72
C GLU A 257 -14.97 10.04 5.28
N GLN A 258 -14.50 8.79 5.11
CA GLN A 258 -14.36 8.17 3.79
C GLN A 258 -15.68 8.08 3.03
N ALA A 259 -16.78 7.77 3.74
CA ALA A 259 -18.08 7.67 3.12
C ALA A 259 -18.62 9.04 2.68
N ALA A 260 -18.35 10.09 3.46
CA ALA A 260 -18.72 11.47 3.11
C ALA A 260 -17.98 11.93 1.84
N GLU A 261 -16.66 11.71 1.79
CA GLU A 261 -15.83 12.06 0.63
C GLU A 261 -16.29 11.33 -0.64
N MET A 262 -16.47 10.01 -0.55
CA MET A 262 -16.91 9.20 -1.70
C MET A 262 -18.32 9.59 -2.16
N LEU A 263 -19.24 9.89 -1.23
CA LEU A 263 -20.58 10.33 -1.58
C LEU A 263 -20.56 11.71 -2.26
N GLN A 264 -19.73 12.64 -1.78
CA GLN A 264 -19.54 13.93 -2.41
C GLN A 264 -19.02 13.79 -3.85
N GLU A 265 -18.00 12.95 -4.06
CA GLU A 265 -17.46 12.69 -5.41
C GLU A 265 -18.53 12.15 -6.37
N ILE A 266 -19.39 11.24 -5.89
CA ILE A 266 -20.49 10.71 -6.69
C ILE A 266 -21.48 11.82 -7.06
N LEU A 267 -21.87 12.66 -6.11
CA LEU A 267 -22.81 13.76 -6.34
C LEU A 267 -22.23 14.79 -7.32
N GLU A 268 -20.95 15.15 -7.19
CA GLU A 268 -20.28 16.05 -8.12
C GLU A 268 -20.23 15.48 -9.55
N LYS A 269 -20.01 14.17 -9.69
CA LYS A 269 -20.07 13.49 -10.99
C LYS A 269 -21.49 13.50 -11.57
N GLU A 270 -22.52 13.35 -10.74
CA GLU A 270 -23.93 13.45 -11.16
C GLU A 270 -24.28 14.86 -11.63
N ASP A 271 -23.84 15.89 -10.89
CA ASP A 271 -24.03 17.29 -11.25
C ASP A 271 -23.36 17.63 -12.58
N LYS A 272 -22.09 17.22 -12.76
CA LYS A 272 -21.36 17.39 -14.03
C LYS A 272 -22.05 16.69 -15.20
N LYS A 273 -22.53 15.45 -14.96
CA LYS A 273 -23.30 14.71 -15.96
C LYS A 273 -24.60 15.43 -16.31
N SER A 274 -25.28 16.03 -15.33
CA SER A 274 -26.50 16.82 -15.54
C SER A 274 -26.23 18.14 -16.28
N ALA A 275 -25.04 18.73 -16.08
CA ALA A 275 -24.56 19.92 -16.77
C ALA A 275 -24.03 19.64 -18.19
N GLY A 276 -24.01 18.37 -18.63
CA GLY A 276 -23.54 17.96 -19.95
C GLY A 276 -22.01 17.90 -20.08
N GLU A 277 -21.28 17.94 -18.96
CA GLU A 277 -19.83 17.77 -18.95
C GLU A 277 -19.43 16.30 -19.14
N PRO A 278 -18.28 16.02 -19.78
CA PRO A 278 -17.79 14.65 -19.93
C PRO A 278 -17.37 14.10 -18.56
N VAL A 279 -18.05 13.05 -18.12
CA VAL A 279 -17.73 12.30 -16.90
C VAL A 279 -17.15 10.95 -17.27
N GLU A 280 -16.06 10.56 -16.60
CA GLU A 280 -15.45 9.25 -16.78
C GLU A 280 -16.47 8.14 -16.42
N ARG A 281 -16.60 7.15 -17.32
CA ARG A 281 -17.53 6.04 -17.11
C ARG A 281 -16.92 5.08 -16.10
N CYS A 282 -17.73 4.64 -15.13
CA CYS A 282 -17.34 3.55 -14.24
C CYS A 282 -17.06 2.28 -15.06
N VAL A 283 -15.95 1.61 -14.73
CA VAL A 283 -15.53 0.35 -15.34
C VAL A 283 -15.64 -0.73 -14.26
N PRO A 284 -16.46 -1.78 -14.47
CA PRO A 284 -16.62 -2.83 -13.49
C PRO A 284 -15.29 -3.56 -13.22
N VAL A 285 -14.97 -3.77 -11.94
CA VAL A 285 -13.75 -4.47 -11.55
C VAL A 285 -13.96 -5.98 -11.64
N VAL A 286 -13.22 -6.64 -12.53
CA VAL A 286 -13.22 -8.11 -12.63
C VAL A 286 -12.24 -8.67 -11.60
N ARG A 287 -12.76 -9.38 -10.59
CA ARG A 287 -11.95 -10.03 -9.55
C ARG A 287 -11.48 -11.41 -10.02
N GLU A 288 -10.17 -11.63 -10.01
CA GLU A 288 -9.59 -12.96 -10.17
C GLU A 288 -9.49 -13.67 -8.81
N PRO A 289 -9.74 -14.99 -8.73
CA PRO A 289 -9.59 -15.74 -7.48
C PRO A 289 -8.13 -15.72 -7.02
N VAL A 290 -7.93 -15.43 -5.73
CA VAL A 290 -6.61 -15.44 -5.11
C VAL A 290 -6.06 -16.88 -5.17
N LYS A 291 -4.95 -17.09 -5.90
CA LYS A 291 -4.32 -18.41 -5.97
C LYS A 291 -3.81 -18.81 -4.57
N PRO A 292 -4.12 -20.03 -4.08
CA PRO A 292 -3.57 -20.50 -2.82
C PRO A 292 -2.04 -20.57 -2.94
N THR A 293 -1.35 -20.00 -1.96
CA THR A 293 0.10 -20.10 -1.86
C THR A 293 0.46 -21.55 -1.56
N SER A 294 0.80 -22.31 -2.59
CA SER A 294 1.25 -23.70 -2.44
C SER A 294 2.51 -23.73 -1.58
N ARG A 295 2.39 -24.27 -0.37
CA ARG A 295 3.53 -24.59 0.49
C ARG A 295 4.37 -25.64 -0.24
N LYS A 296 5.58 -25.26 -0.70
CA LYS A 296 6.61 -26.25 -1.09
C LYS A 296 6.88 -27.11 0.15
N SER A 297 6.41 -28.35 0.14
CA SER A 297 6.85 -29.38 1.06
C SER A 297 8.31 -29.70 0.72
N THR A 298 9.25 -29.12 1.48
CA THR A 298 10.62 -29.63 1.52
C THR A 298 10.60 -30.94 2.29
N THR A 299 10.36 -32.04 1.58
CA THR A 299 10.86 -33.35 1.96
C THR A 299 12.32 -33.41 1.54
N ASP A 300 13.22 -32.88 2.37
CA ASP A 300 14.64 -33.19 2.25
C ASP A 300 14.95 -34.43 3.10
N GLY A 301 15.56 -35.40 2.42
CA GLY A 301 15.72 -36.77 2.86
C GLY A 301 16.66 -36.95 4.05
N ALA A 302 16.21 -37.77 5.00
CA ALA A 302 17.11 -38.49 5.88
C ALA A 302 17.79 -39.61 5.06
N SER A 303 19.01 -39.34 4.61
CA SER A 303 19.95 -40.38 4.16
C SER A 303 20.75 -40.84 5.38
N GLU A 304 20.79 -42.17 5.56
CA GLU A 304 21.59 -42.86 6.58
C GLU A 304 23.10 -42.54 6.44
N PRO A 305 23.87 -42.54 7.55
CA PRO A 305 25.30 -42.30 7.50
C PRO A 305 26.06 -43.57 7.11
N THR A 306 26.70 -43.56 5.94
CA THR A 306 27.73 -44.53 5.57
C THR A 306 29.05 -44.23 6.29
N ALA A 307 29.60 -45.27 6.91
CA ALA A 307 30.91 -45.29 7.53
C ALA A 307 32.04 -44.97 6.54
N SER A 308 33.03 -44.19 6.97
CA SER A 308 34.37 -44.22 6.39
C SER A 308 35.40 -44.24 7.52
N ALA A 309 36.15 -45.34 7.56
CA ALA A 309 37.32 -45.53 8.39
C ALA A 309 38.44 -44.57 8.00
N THR A 310 39.11 -44.01 9.01
CA THR A 310 40.47 -43.47 8.90
C THR A 310 41.35 -44.21 9.89
N THR A 311 42.25 -45.02 9.35
CA THR A 311 43.38 -45.64 10.03
C THR A 311 44.61 -44.75 9.85
N GLU A 312 45.29 -44.41 10.94
CA GLU A 312 46.77 -44.37 11.08
C GLU A 312 47.09 -43.96 12.53
N SER A 313 47.52 -44.92 13.36
CA SER A 313 48.90 -45.09 13.90
C SER A 313 49.35 -43.93 14.79
N THR A 314 49.64 -44.10 16.08
CA THR A 314 50.79 -44.82 16.67
C THR A 314 50.55 -44.93 18.19
N GLU A 315 50.69 -46.09 18.84
CA GLU A 315 51.91 -46.71 19.38
C GLU A 315 52.22 -46.33 20.85
N ALA A 316 52.46 -47.39 21.65
CA ALA A 316 53.24 -47.48 22.90
C ALA A 316 52.74 -46.80 24.21
N ALA A 317 52.13 -47.66 25.04
CA ALA A 317 52.57 -48.03 26.40
C ALA A 317 53.13 -46.94 27.35
N LEU A 318 52.35 -46.65 28.40
CA LEU A 318 52.66 -46.96 29.81
C LEU A 318 51.44 -46.71 30.71
#